data_AF-A0A6N4Q5D0-F1
#
_entry.id   AF-A0A6N4Q5D0-F1
#
_cell.length_a   1.000
_cell.length_b   1.000
_cell.length_c   1.000
_cell.angle_alpha   90.00
_cell.angle_beta   90.00
_cell.angle_gamma   90.00
#
_symmetry.space_group_name_H-M   'P 1'
#
loop_
_entity.id
_entity.type
_entity.pdbx_description
1 polymer ?
#
loop_
_entity_poly.entity_id
_entity_poly.type
_entity_poly.pdbx_seq_one_letter_code
_entity_poly.pdbx_strand_id
1 'polypeptide(L)'
;MKKATLYIPYFFLLGAQFLPTKLWFFPGERTTYLFFSVFFIFIQSIFLFVVSKNTRLVEKLKSHIPPNWVLGILFFIFLVLYPVRNMDWGDGLLLLETNLLETKLFGFQFTLDEILETILHSEVSNLLFRIGFSDDPRVSYTFLSQLTGIGMIFGFLWTAKEKLKSNSFSITILLASGGILLTFGYAENYTLVTGCHLLLYIFVSQYTKDPKDNDLLLYGSTALVAISMLFHLVSGYLVLLLVYLWYFHSPKEKKLKHLFICSLIGFGILLPWFSYFLFFHDPAIDRNSTHLIHPPFYPKNRLLSSNHLKEILSVLYWNASIATLFLLYQFFFSKNEWKVFVKKPETKVILVSILAFFLHGFFHNPQLGFPADWDLMGFYWLSITFLAHQFWIESKEISVEWIPPFLFGTVIVVFSAITLNQKNPNKEKLWETTKVTIQTYVNENKTYIDNLPKEDKKFFAKGDFLFYKGEVITNKLCDFPQKQEIIKKMKQHRIDWKKGFEDGSFKSKDSLGIFLKEATKTNVEYIKSLEANKICHPML
;
A
#
# COMPACT_ATOMS: atom_id res chain seq x y z
N MET A 1 25.03 -17.43 19.58
CA MET A 1 23.99 -16.39 19.39
C MET A 1 24.05 -15.72 18.01
N LYS A 2 25.12 -14.99 17.63
CA LYS A 2 25.23 -14.24 16.35
C LYS A 2 24.85 -15.05 15.10
N LYS A 3 25.35 -16.29 14.94
CA LYS A 3 24.97 -17.13 13.79
C LYS A 3 23.53 -17.65 13.84
N ALA A 4 22.96 -17.82 15.03
CA ALA A 4 21.60 -18.34 15.20
C ALA A 4 20.54 -17.33 14.74
N THR A 5 20.79 -16.02 14.93
CA THR A 5 19.89 -14.96 14.46
C THR A 5 19.65 -14.97 12.94
N LEU A 6 20.61 -15.47 12.16
CA LEU A 6 20.48 -15.58 10.69
C LEU A 6 19.47 -16.63 10.24
N TYR A 7 19.10 -17.57 11.12
CA TYR A 7 18.10 -18.60 10.81
C TYR A 7 16.67 -18.21 11.19
N ILE A 8 16.49 -17.08 11.91
CA ILE A 8 15.18 -16.63 12.38
C ILE A 8 14.14 -16.53 11.26
N PRO A 9 14.44 -15.91 10.09
CA PRO A 9 13.45 -15.82 9.01
C PRO A 9 12.91 -17.19 8.56
N TYR A 10 13.80 -18.18 8.46
CA TYR A 10 13.44 -19.51 7.97
C TYR A 10 12.63 -20.28 9.01
N PHE A 11 13.06 -20.24 10.28
CA PHE A 11 12.37 -20.92 11.37
C PHE A 11 11.01 -20.29 11.67
N PHE A 12 10.89 -18.97 11.54
CA PHE A 12 9.59 -18.32 11.67
C PHE A 12 8.62 -18.80 10.58
N LEU A 13 9.04 -18.75 9.30
CA LEU A 13 8.18 -19.23 8.22
C LEU A 13 7.82 -20.71 8.40
N LEU A 14 8.79 -21.54 8.80
CA LEU A 14 8.60 -22.96 9.07
C LEU A 14 7.57 -23.17 10.17
N GLY A 15 7.73 -22.50 11.32
CA GLY A 15 6.80 -22.58 12.44
C GLY A 15 5.40 -22.09 12.08
N ALA A 16 5.30 -21.01 11.31
CA ALA A 16 4.03 -20.46 10.86
C ALA A 16 3.21 -21.45 10.01
N GLN A 17 3.87 -22.38 9.30
CA GLN A 17 3.19 -23.42 8.54
C GLN A 17 2.46 -24.44 9.42
N PHE A 18 2.74 -24.51 10.72
CA PHE A 18 2.08 -25.43 11.66
C PHE A 18 0.96 -24.77 12.46
N LEU A 19 0.64 -23.50 12.18
CA LEU A 19 -0.49 -22.83 12.81
C LEU A 19 -1.82 -23.44 12.31
N PRO A 20 -2.85 -23.56 13.18
CA PRO A 20 -4.16 -24.08 12.80
C PRO A 20 -4.82 -23.28 11.67
N THR A 21 -4.58 -21.97 11.67
CA THR A 21 -5.09 -21.04 10.66
C THR A 21 -3.92 -20.52 9.82
N LYS A 22 -4.07 -20.61 8.49
CA LYS A 22 -3.13 -20.02 7.53
C LYS A 22 -3.04 -18.50 7.76
N LEU A 23 -1.82 -17.98 7.84
CA LEU A 23 -1.59 -16.54 7.95
C LEU A 23 -1.92 -15.89 6.61
N TRP A 24 -2.67 -14.78 6.65
CA TRP A 24 -3.17 -14.10 5.46
C TRP A 24 -2.06 -13.61 4.51
N PHE A 25 -0.88 -13.31 5.07
CA PHE A 25 0.29 -12.84 4.34
C PHE A 25 1.14 -13.97 3.72
N PHE A 26 0.67 -15.22 3.77
CA PHE A 26 1.31 -16.33 3.07
C PHE A 26 0.34 -16.88 2.03
N PRO A 27 0.19 -16.23 0.87
CA PRO A 27 -0.85 -16.60 -0.11
C PRO A 27 -0.68 -18.02 -0.68
N GLY A 28 0.54 -18.55 -0.75
CA GLY A 28 0.83 -19.84 -1.39
C GLY A 28 0.46 -21.09 -0.58
N GLU A 29 0.80 -22.25 -1.14
CA GLU A 29 0.61 -23.54 -0.50
C GLU A 29 1.63 -23.79 0.62
N ARG A 30 1.17 -24.47 1.67
CA ARG A 30 1.98 -24.83 2.84
C ARG A 30 3.26 -25.60 2.46
N THR A 31 3.13 -26.54 1.53
CA THR A 31 4.22 -27.40 1.02
C THR A 31 5.37 -26.58 0.44
N THR A 32 5.07 -25.54 -0.33
CA THR A 32 6.08 -24.67 -0.93
C THR A 32 6.84 -23.86 0.13
N TYR A 33 6.14 -23.32 1.11
CA TYR A 33 6.80 -22.59 2.21
C TYR A 33 7.68 -23.50 3.07
N LEU A 34 7.23 -24.74 3.36
CA LEU A 34 8.05 -25.75 4.03
C LEU A 34 9.33 -26.04 3.23
N PHE A 35 9.20 -26.25 1.92
CA PHE A 35 10.33 -26.50 1.03
C PHE A 35 11.33 -25.33 1.05
N PHE A 36 10.87 -24.09 0.87
CA PHE A 36 11.73 -22.91 0.91
C PHE A 36 12.45 -22.76 2.26
N SER A 37 11.74 -22.92 3.38
CA SER A 37 12.37 -22.86 4.70
C SER A 37 13.49 -23.89 4.86
N VAL A 38 13.24 -25.16 4.52
CA VAL A 38 14.25 -26.24 4.67
C VAL A 38 15.42 -26.02 3.72
N PHE A 39 15.15 -25.65 2.47
CA PHE A 39 16.17 -25.36 1.46
C PHE A 39 17.09 -24.22 1.91
N PHE A 40 16.53 -23.11 2.40
CA PHE A 40 17.34 -21.98 2.86
C PHE A 40 18.06 -22.23 4.20
N ILE A 41 17.52 -23.07 5.09
CA ILE A 41 18.27 -23.57 6.26
C ILE A 41 19.52 -24.33 5.81
N PHE A 42 19.38 -25.20 4.81
CA PHE A 42 20.52 -25.95 4.25
C PHE A 42 21.55 -25.03 3.59
N ILE A 43 21.10 -24.08 2.75
CA ILE A 43 21.97 -23.07 2.14
C ILE A 43 22.70 -22.26 3.20
N GLN A 44 22.00 -21.74 4.22
CA GLN A 44 22.61 -20.96 5.29
C GLN A 44 23.68 -21.77 6.03
N SER A 45 23.41 -23.06 6.27
CA SER A 45 24.34 -23.97 6.95
C SER A 45 25.62 -24.17 6.15
N ILE A 46 25.50 -24.46 4.85
CA ILE A 46 26.65 -24.57 3.93
C ILE A 46 27.40 -23.24 3.90
N PHE A 47 26.69 -22.13 3.72
CA PHE A 47 27.30 -20.81 3.58
C PHE A 47 28.11 -20.44 4.83
N LEU A 48 27.54 -20.61 6.02
CA LEU A 48 28.24 -20.35 7.28
C LEU A 48 29.40 -21.30 7.53
N PHE A 49 29.29 -22.57 7.13
CA PHE A 49 30.38 -23.54 7.21
C PHE A 49 31.55 -23.12 6.32
N VAL A 50 31.28 -22.80 5.06
CA VAL A 50 32.26 -22.36 4.07
C VAL A 50 32.96 -21.07 4.52
N VAL A 51 32.18 -20.06 4.93
CA VAL A 51 32.70 -18.77 5.42
C VAL A 51 33.61 -18.97 6.64
N SER A 52 33.30 -19.94 7.52
CA SER A 52 34.09 -20.19 8.72
C SER A 52 35.43 -20.90 8.46
N LYS A 53 35.56 -21.64 7.34
CA LYS A 53 36.74 -22.48 7.07
C LYS A 53 37.72 -21.86 6.09
N ASN A 54 37.29 -20.93 5.23
CA ASN A 54 38.15 -20.43 4.16
C ASN A 54 37.85 -18.97 3.78
N THR A 55 38.55 -18.04 4.43
CA THR A 55 38.48 -16.60 4.15
C THR A 55 38.83 -16.26 2.69
N ARG A 56 39.77 -17.00 2.08
CA ARG A 56 40.14 -16.83 0.65
C ARG A 56 39.01 -17.23 -0.30
N LEU A 57 38.19 -18.22 0.09
CA LEU A 57 37.02 -18.61 -0.69
C LEU A 57 35.91 -17.55 -0.58
N VAL A 58 35.77 -16.88 0.58
CA VAL A 58 34.84 -15.76 0.75
C VAL A 58 35.21 -14.58 -0.15
N GLU A 59 36.50 -14.27 -0.27
CA GLU A 59 36.98 -13.24 -1.21
C GLU A 59 36.72 -13.61 -2.67
N LYS A 60 36.90 -14.89 -3.05
CA LYS A 60 36.50 -15.38 -4.36
C LYS A 60 34.99 -15.33 -4.58
N LEU A 61 34.18 -15.63 -3.57
CA LEU A 61 32.72 -15.52 -3.66
C LEU A 61 32.29 -14.08 -3.91
N LYS A 62 32.92 -13.10 -3.24
CA LYS A 62 32.65 -11.67 -3.47
C LYS A 62 32.86 -11.25 -4.93
N SER A 63 33.80 -11.86 -5.65
CA SER A 63 34.05 -11.54 -7.07
C SER A 63 33.03 -12.14 -8.04
N HIS A 64 32.21 -13.10 -7.59
CA HIS A 64 31.17 -13.75 -8.40
C HIS A 64 29.76 -13.27 -8.04
N ILE A 65 29.61 -12.31 -7.12
CA ILE A 65 28.31 -11.72 -6.80
C ILE A 65 27.87 -10.89 -8.01
N PRO A 66 26.66 -11.14 -8.55
CA PRO A 66 26.17 -10.36 -9.68
C PRO A 66 26.02 -8.88 -9.30
N PRO A 67 26.28 -7.96 -10.23
CA PRO A 67 26.02 -6.54 -10.01
C PRO A 67 24.56 -6.27 -9.64
N ASN A 68 24.31 -5.27 -8.80
CA ASN A 68 22.95 -4.91 -8.36
C ASN A 68 21.98 -4.65 -9.52
N TRP A 69 22.46 -4.08 -10.63
CA TRP A 69 21.61 -3.81 -11.79
C TRP A 69 21.10 -5.11 -12.44
N VAL A 70 21.89 -6.19 -12.42
CA VAL A 70 21.45 -7.51 -12.93
C VAL A 70 20.30 -8.04 -12.07
N LEU A 71 20.46 -7.99 -10.75
CA LEU A 71 19.42 -8.41 -9.81
C LEU A 71 18.16 -7.55 -9.93
N GLY A 72 18.32 -6.23 -10.09
CA GLY A 72 17.23 -5.29 -10.32
C GLY A 72 16.46 -5.60 -11.61
N ILE A 73 17.16 -5.87 -12.73
CA ILE A 73 16.53 -6.23 -14.00
C ILE A 73 15.81 -7.58 -13.89
N LEU A 74 16.43 -8.58 -13.28
CA LEU A 74 15.78 -9.88 -13.07
C LEU A 74 14.48 -9.72 -12.26
N PHE A 75 14.50 -8.91 -11.20
CA PHE A 75 13.31 -8.63 -10.41
C PHE A 75 12.26 -7.83 -11.20
N PHE A 76 12.68 -6.86 -12.00
CA PHE A 76 11.80 -6.12 -12.90
C PHE A 76 11.05 -7.04 -13.87
N ILE A 77 11.72 -8.06 -14.41
CA ILE A 77 11.08 -9.06 -15.27
C ILE A 77 9.94 -9.78 -14.51
N PHE A 78 10.17 -10.20 -13.25
CA PHE A 78 9.11 -10.80 -12.44
C PHE A 78 7.96 -9.82 -12.17
N LEU A 79 8.27 -8.56 -11.88
CA LEU A 79 7.29 -7.50 -11.64
C LEU A 79 6.38 -7.25 -12.86
N VAL A 80 6.92 -7.35 -14.07
CA VAL A 80 6.14 -7.21 -15.31
C VAL A 80 5.36 -8.48 -15.65
N LEU A 81 5.95 -9.66 -15.46
CA LEU A 81 5.34 -10.93 -15.85
C LEU A 81 4.22 -11.38 -14.89
N TYR A 82 4.28 -11.01 -13.62
CA TYR A 82 3.37 -11.48 -12.58
C TYR A 82 2.65 -10.35 -11.84
N PRO A 83 1.88 -9.50 -12.54
CA PRO A 83 1.09 -8.47 -11.87
C PRO A 83 0.01 -9.13 -10.98
N VAL A 84 -0.11 -8.68 -9.75
CA VAL A 84 -1.16 -9.10 -8.82
C VAL A 84 -2.53 -8.81 -9.43
N ARG A 85 -3.45 -9.78 -9.36
CA ARG A 85 -4.78 -9.62 -9.98
C ARG A 85 -5.76 -8.80 -9.14
N ASN A 86 -5.50 -8.65 -7.83
CA ASN A 86 -6.32 -7.88 -6.88
C ASN A 86 -7.77 -8.39 -6.71
N MET A 87 -7.96 -9.70 -6.87
CA MET A 87 -9.28 -10.35 -6.76
C MET A 87 -9.52 -10.99 -5.37
N ASP A 88 -8.44 -11.25 -4.63
CA ASP A 88 -8.41 -12.17 -3.49
C ASP A 88 -7.60 -11.61 -2.30
N TRP A 89 -7.06 -10.40 -2.44
CA TRP A 89 -6.11 -9.83 -1.50
C TRP A 89 -6.32 -8.33 -1.38
N GLY A 90 -6.42 -7.82 -0.15
CA GLY A 90 -6.85 -6.44 0.12
C GLY A 90 -8.33 -6.22 -0.18
N ASP A 91 -8.72 -4.95 -0.28
CA ASP A 91 -10.01 -4.48 -0.77
C ASP A 91 -9.99 -4.02 -2.23
N GLY A 92 -8.91 -4.34 -2.96
CA GLY A 92 -8.70 -3.99 -4.37
C GLY A 92 -9.89 -4.23 -5.31
N LEU A 93 -10.73 -5.26 -5.11
CA LEU A 93 -11.94 -5.43 -5.94
C LEU A 93 -12.93 -4.27 -5.76
N LEU A 94 -13.14 -3.81 -4.53
CA LEU A 94 -14.02 -2.68 -4.21
C LEU A 94 -13.45 -1.38 -4.79
N LEU A 95 -12.14 -1.20 -4.74
CA LEU A 95 -11.47 -0.05 -5.35
C LEU A 95 -11.58 -0.05 -6.87
N LEU A 96 -11.38 -1.19 -7.52
CA LEU A 96 -11.55 -1.32 -8.97
C LEU A 96 -13.00 -1.04 -9.40
N GLU A 97 -13.98 -1.55 -8.65
CA GLU A 97 -15.40 -1.25 -8.87
C GLU A 97 -15.70 0.25 -8.72
N THR A 98 -15.23 0.85 -7.63
CA THR A 98 -15.43 2.27 -7.32
C THR A 98 -14.76 3.15 -8.36
N ASN A 99 -13.53 2.83 -8.75
CA ASN A 99 -12.78 3.55 -9.76
C ASN A 99 -13.53 3.55 -11.10
N LEU A 100 -13.98 2.38 -11.56
CA LEU A 100 -14.69 2.29 -12.83
C LEU A 100 -16.02 3.05 -12.79
N LEU A 101 -16.81 2.86 -11.73
CA LEU A 101 -18.11 3.53 -11.56
C LEU A 101 -17.94 5.05 -11.57
N GLU A 102 -17.08 5.60 -10.71
CA GLU A 102 -16.88 7.04 -10.59
C GLU A 102 -16.25 7.64 -11.86
N THR A 103 -15.32 6.94 -12.50
CA THR A 103 -14.72 7.39 -13.77
C THR A 103 -15.78 7.49 -14.87
N LYS A 104 -16.73 6.55 -14.95
CA LYS A 104 -17.81 6.60 -15.95
C LYS A 104 -18.89 7.65 -15.64
N LEU A 105 -19.20 7.85 -14.37
CA LEU A 105 -20.19 8.84 -13.96
C LEU A 105 -19.64 10.27 -14.02
N PHE A 106 -18.44 10.49 -13.50
CA PHE A 106 -17.91 11.83 -13.18
C PHE A 106 -16.63 12.18 -13.96
N GLY A 107 -16.07 11.24 -14.72
CA GLY A 107 -14.82 11.41 -15.47
C GLY A 107 -13.58 10.93 -14.73
N PHE A 108 -13.60 10.96 -13.40
CA PHE A 108 -12.54 10.41 -12.53
C PHE A 108 -13.08 10.01 -11.15
N GLN A 109 -12.34 9.14 -10.48
CA GLN A 109 -12.49 8.87 -9.05
C GLN A 109 -11.79 9.97 -8.26
N PHE A 110 -12.41 10.40 -7.17
CA PHE A 110 -11.78 11.36 -6.26
C PHE A 110 -12.16 11.04 -4.82
N THR A 111 -11.25 11.18 -3.88
CA THR A 111 -11.55 11.12 -2.45
C THR A 111 -10.59 12.02 -1.69
N LEU A 112 -11.01 12.53 -0.53
CA LEU A 112 -10.21 13.49 0.24
C LEU A 112 -8.90 12.93 0.74
N ASP A 113 -8.88 11.62 0.96
CA ASP A 113 -7.78 10.98 1.63
C ASP A 113 -6.62 10.68 0.67
N GLU A 114 -6.87 10.75 -0.65
CA GLU A 114 -5.96 10.30 -1.73
C GLU A 114 -6.31 10.97 -3.08
N ILE A 115 -6.45 12.30 -3.05
CA ILE A 115 -6.93 13.14 -4.16
C ILE A 115 -6.14 12.87 -5.45
N LEU A 116 -4.81 13.03 -5.41
CA LEU A 116 -3.99 12.88 -6.61
C LEU A 116 -3.89 11.43 -7.08
N GLU A 117 -3.87 10.47 -6.16
CA GLU A 117 -3.70 9.05 -6.52
C GLU A 117 -4.91 8.58 -7.34
N THR A 118 -6.12 8.82 -6.84
CA THR A 118 -7.37 8.42 -7.52
C THR A 118 -7.58 9.12 -8.85
N ILE A 119 -7.30 10.42 -8.94
CA ILE A 119 -7.39 11.17 -10.20
C ILE A 119 -6.40 10.63 -11.22
N LEU A 120 -5.15 10.38 -10.82
CA LEU A 120 -4.13 9.89 -11.74
C LEU A 120 -4.51 8.49 -12.28
N HIS A 121 -5.02 7.60 -11.44
CA HIS A 121 -5.48 6.28 -11.89
C HIS A 121 -6.62 6.36 -12.92
N SER A 122 -7.57 7.27 -12.73
CA SER A 122 -8.66 7.51 -13.69
C SER A 122 -8.18 8.14 -14.99
N GLU A 123 -7.34 9.18 -14.92
CA GLU A 123 -6.80 9.86 -16.11
C GLU A 123 -5.91 8.92 -16.94
N VAL A 124 -5.09 8.11 -16.28
CA VAL A 124 -4.29 7.08 -16.96
C VAL A 124 -5.19 6.00 -17.55
N SER A 125 -6.26 5.57 -16.87
CA SER A 125 -7.24 4.64 -17.44
C SER A 125 -7.84 5.20 -18.74
N ASN A 126 -8.31 6.44 -18.69
CA ASN A 126 -8.88 7.14 -19.85
C ASN A 126 -7.87 7.28 -21.00
N LEU A 127 -6.61 7.61 -20.70
CA LEU A 127 -5.53 7.72 -21.68
C LEU A 127 -5.22 6.36 -22.32
N LEU A 128 -5.07 5.31 -21.52
CA LEU A 128 -4.76 3.96 -21.99
C LEU A 128 -5.91 3.41 -22.85
N PHE A 129 -7.17 3.66 -22.47
CA PHE A 129 -8.33 3.30 -23.27
C PHE A 129 -8.31 3.99 -24.65
N ARG A 130 -7.97 5.29 -24.71
CA ARG A 130 -7.88 6.04 -25.99
C ARG A 130 -6.83 5.49 -26.95
N ILE A 131 -5.77 4.86 -26.44
CA ILE A 131 -4.71 4.24 -27.25
C ILE A 131 -4.94 2.73 -27.50
N GLY A 132 -6.10 2.19 -27.12
CA GLY A 132 -6.56 0.85 -27.47
C GLY A 132 -6.42 -0.22 -26.38
N PHE A 133 -6.09 0.14 -25.14
CA PHE A 133 -6.16 -0.80 -24.02
C PHE A 133 -7.61 -1.02 -23.55
N SER A 134 -7.85 -2.11 -22.81
CA SER A 134 -9.15 -2.36 -22.19
C SER A 134 -9.50 -1.30 -21.16
N ASP A 135 -10.78 -0.98 -21.06
CA ASP A 135 -11.40 -0.08 -20.06
C ASP A 135 -11.47 -0.71 -18.65
N ASP A 136 -10.48 -1.53 -18.30
CA ASP A 136 -10.37 -2.23 -17.02
C ASP A 136 -9.39 -1.45 -16.13
N PRO A 137 -9.82 -0.89 -14.99
CA PRO A 137 -8.93 -0.12 -14.11
C PRO A 137 -7.69 -0.89 -13.66
N ARG A 138 -7.72 -2.24 -13.66
CA ARG A 138 -6.52 -3.04 -13.36
C ARG A 138 -5.34 -2.67 -14.25
N VAL A 139 -5.59 -2.23 -15.48
CA VAL A 139 -4.53 -1.80 -16.42
C VAL A 139 -3.84 -0.53 -15.92
N SER A 140 -4.60 0.49 -15.51
CA SER A 140 -4.01 1.75 -15.01
C SER A 140 -3.29 1.55 -13.68
N TYR A 141 -3.89 0.78 -12.77
CA TYR A 141 -3.25 0.37 -11.51
C TYR A 141 -1.94 -0.39 -11.77
N THR A 142 -1.96 -1.38 -12.66
CA THR A 142 -0.76 -2.14 -13.04
C THR A 142 0.32 -1.22 -13.60
N PHE A 143 -0.03 -0.37 -14.56
CA PHE A 143 0.92 0.50 -15.23
C PHE A 143 1.61 1.47 -14.25
N LEU A 144 0.83 2.20 -13.44
CA LEU A 144 1.35 3.18 -12.48
C LEU A 144 2.16 2.53 -11.36
N SER A 145 1.69 1.39 -10.87
CA SER A 145 2.38 0.62 -9.84
C SER A 145 3.74 0.10 -10.32
N GLN A 146 3.78 -0.47 -11.52
CA GLN A 146 5.03 -0.97 -12.12
C GLN A 146 6.00 0.17 -12.45
N LEU A 147 5.50 1.32 -12.94
CA LEU A 147 6.32 2.50 -13.16
C LEU A 147 6.97 3.01 -11.87
N THR A 148 6.20 3.01 -10.77
CA THR A 148 6.74 3.31 -9.44
C THR A 148 7.78 2.27 -9.01
N GLY A 149 7.55 0.99 -9.26
CA GLY A 149 8.52 -0.08 -9.00
C GLY A 149 9.84 0.10 -9.75
N ILE A 150 9.77 0.50 -11.02
CA ILE A 150 10.95 0.88 -11.80
C ILE A 150 11.68 2.04 -11.10
N GLY A 151 10.97 3.11 -10.75
CA GLY A 151 11.51 4.25 -10.02
C GLY A 151 12.16 3.85 -8.69
N MET A 152 11.55 2.91 -7.97
CA MET A 152 12.08 2.35 -6.73
C MET A 152 13.40 1.62 -6.91
N ILE A 153 13.47 0.71 -7.88
CA ILE A 153 14.70 -0.02 -8.20
C ILE A 153 15.80 0.99 -8.57
N PHE A 154 15.50 1.96 -9.44
CA PHE A 154 16.47 2.98 -9.83
C PHE A 154 16.92 3.86 -8.66
N GLY A 155 16.02 4.27 -7.76
CA GLY A 155 16.38 5.07 -6.59
C GLY A 155 17.33 4.34 -5.63
N PHE A 156 17.10 3.05 -5.38
CA PHE A 156 18.01 2.24 -4.56
C PHE A 156 19.35 1.99 -5.28
N LEU A 157 19.35 1.72 -6.59
CA LEU A 157 20.58 1.60 -7.38
C LEU A 157 21.38 2.91 -7.42
N TRP A 158 20.71 4.06 -7.54
CA TRP A 158 21.33 5.38 -7.55
C TRP A 158 22.04 5.67 -6.23
N THR A 159 21.36 5.49 -5.10
CA THR A 159 21.97 5.68 -3.77
C THR A 159 23.13 4.72 -3.52
N ALA A 160 23.09 3.52 -4.10
CA ALA A 160 24.20 2.57 -4.11
C ALA A 160 25.32 2.91 -5.12
N LYS A 161 25.15 3.83 -6.07
CA LYS A 161 26.24 4.20 -7.00
C LYS A 161 27.30 5.07 -6.30
N GLU A 162 26.88 5.89 -5.35
CA GLU A 162 27.74 6.88 -4.69
C GLU A 162 28.85 6.26 -3.81
N LYS A 163 28.78 4.96 -3.47
CA LYS A 163 29.68 4.31 -2.49
C LYS A 163 30.29 2.96 -2.94
N LEU A 164 30.72 2.87 -4.21
CA LEU A 164 31.15 1.68 -4.97
C LEU A 164 31.85 0.48 -4.25
N LYS A 165 32.62 0.68 -3.17
CA LYS A 165 33.46 -0.39 -2.58
C LYS A 165 32.71 -1.44 -1.73
N SER A 166 31.49 -1.19 -1.24
CA SER A 166 30.74 -2.09 -0.33
C SER A 166 29.38 -2.54 -0.88
N ASN A 167 29.03 -2.15 -2.11
CA ASN A 167 27.62 -2.07 -2.52
C ASN A 167 27.08 -3.31 -3.22
N SER A 168 27.89 -4.35 -3.40
CA SER A 168 27.44 -5.61 -3.98
C SER A 168 26.26 -6.17 -3.19
N PHE A 169 25.22 -6.58 -3.90
CA PHE A 169 24.00 -7.20 -3.35
C PHE A 169 23.05 -6.27 -2.57
N SER A 170 23.35 -4.97 -2.44
CA SER A 170 22.55 -4.05 -1.59
C SER A 170 21.09 -3.94 -2.04
N ILE A 171 20.83 -4.07 -3.34
CA ILE A 171 19.46 -3.99 -3.89
C ILE A 171 18.54 -5.07 -3.29
N THR A 172 19.09 -6.22 -2.87
CA THR A 172 18.27 -7.30 -2.31
C THR A 172 17.61 -6.95 -0.99
N ILE A 173 18.06 -5.91 -0.29
CA ILE A 173 17.36 -5.35 0.88
C ILE A 173 15.97 -4.86 0.47
N LEU A 174 15.87 -4.17 -0.68
CA LEU A 174 14.59 -3.77 -1.25
C LEU A 174 13.79 -4.98 -1.71
N LEU A 175 14.43 -5.86 -2.50
CA LEU A 175 13.74 -6.99 -3.12
C LEU A 175 13.23 -8.02 -2.10
N ALA A 176 13.80 -8.05 -0.90
CA ALA A 176 13.40 -8.91 0.21
C ALA A 176 12.29 -8.32 1.10
N SER A 177 11.89 -7.07 0.88
CA SER A 177 10.81 -6.43 1.64
C SER A 177 9.45 -6.79 1.04
N GLY A 178 8.52 -7.27 1.87
CA GLY A 178 7.16 -7.57 1.42
C GLY A 178 6.40 -6.37 0.85
N GLY A 179 6.70 -5.16 1.34
CA GLY A 179 6.09 -3.91 0.87
C GLY A 179 6.34 -3.61 -0.62
N ILE A 180 7.38 -4.19 -1.23
CA ILE A 180 7.63 -4.05 -2.67
C ILE A 180 6.53 -4.68 -3.53
N LEU A 181 5.70 -5.57 -2.96
CA LEU A 181 4.53 -6.14 -3.66
C LEU A 181 3.53 -5.09 -4.12
N LEU A 182 3.48 -3.92 -3.48
CA LEU A 182 2.70 -2.76 -3.95
C LEU A 182 3.05 -2.40 -5.40
N THR A 183 4.28 -2.68 -5.84
CA THR A 183 4.78 -2.37 -7.19
C THR A 183 4.51 -3.46 -8.23
N PHE A 184 3.89 -4.57 -7.83
CA PHE A 184 3.48 -5.67 -8.73
C PHE A 184 2.07 -5.45 -9.28
N GLY A 185 1.68 -4.22 -9.58
CA GLY A 185 0.33 -3.93 -10.08
C GLY A 185 -0.79 -4.13 -9.07
N TYR A 186 -0.45 -4.01 -7.79
CA TYR A 186 -1.42 -4.08 -6.71
C TYR A 186 -2.38 -2.87 -6.79
N ALA A 187 -3.69 -3.13 -6.71
CA ALA A 187 -4.75 -2.16 -6.98
C ALA A 187 -5.15 -1.43 -5.70
N GLU A 188 -4.20 -0.67 -5.17
CA GLU A 188 -4.34 0.15 -3.99
C GLU A 188 -3.64 1.50 -4.19
N ASN A 189 -4.12 2.50 -3.46
CA ASN A 189 -3.70 3.88 -3.58
C ASN A 189 -2.56 4.23 -2.59
N TYR A 190 -1.65 3.28 -2.40
CA TYR A 190 -0.47 3.43 -1.55
C TYR A 190 0.84 3.38 -2.35
N THR A 191 0.76 3.14 -3.65
CA THR A 191 1.95 2.90 -4.46
C THR A 191 2.63 4.21 -4.82
N LEU A 192 1.90 5.20 -5.33
CA LEU A 192 2.49 6.46 -5.78
C LEU A 192 3.02 7.28 -4.60
N VAL A 193 2.27 7.35 -3.50
CA VAL A 193 2.74 7.96 -2.26
C VAL A 193 4.05 7.33 -1.75
N THR A 194 4.21 6.01 -1.86
CA THR A 194 5.45 5.31 -1.51
C THR A 194 6.62 5.76 -2.42
N GLY A 195 6.35 5.96 -3.70
CA GLY A 195 7.30 6.58 -4.63
C GLY A 195 7.72 7.99 -4.21
N CYS A 196 6.76 8.83 -3.79
CA CYS A 196 7.05 10.16 -3.24
C CYS A 196 7.86 10.10 -1.94
N HIS A 197 7.60 9.14 -1.06
CA HIS A 197 8.40 8.94 0.15
C HIS A 197 9.84 8.54 -0.18
N LEU A 198 10.07 7.72 -1.20
CA LEU A 198 11.43 7.40 -1.65
C LEU A 198 12.16 8.65 -2.15
N LEU A 199 11.48 9.49 -2.95
CA LEU A 199 12.05 10.76 -3.39
C LEU A 199 12.40 11.66 -2.20
N LEU A 200 11.52 11.75 -1.20
CA LEU A 200 11.79 12.46 0.04
C LEU A 200 13.02 11.90 0.76
N TYR A 201 13.15 10.58 0.89
CA TYR A 201 14.29 9.97 1.59
C TYR A 201 15.61 10.16 0.88
N ILE A 202 15.62 10.08 -0.46
CA ILE A 202 16.79 10.40 -1.27
C ILE A 202 17.14 11.89 -1.10
N PHE A 203 16.14 12.78 -1.21
CA PHE A 203 16.31 14.22 -1.09
C PHE A 203 16.90 14.63 0.26
N VAL A 204 16.30 14.19 1.37
CA VAL A 204 16.82 14.53 2.69
C VAL A 204 18.20 13.93 2.92
N SER A 205 18.47 12.71 2.43
CA SER A 205 19.81 12.09 2.57
C SER A 205 20.91 12.86 1.83
N GLN A 206 20.55 13.63 0.80
CA GLN A 206 21.48 14.48 0.08
C GLN A 206 21.68 15.81 0.79
N TYR A 207 20.60 16.50 1.16
CA TYR A 207 20.63 17.89 1.61
C TYR A 207 20.76 18.10 3.12
N THR A 208 20.73 17.05 3.95
CA THR A 208 20.97 17.18 5.41
C THR A 208 22.46 17.32 5.77
N LYS A 209 23.36 17.20 4.80
CA LYS A 209 24.81 17.09 5.02
C LYS A 209 25.52 18.44 5.14
N ASP A 210 25.07 19.46 4.39
CA ASP A 210 25.69 20.80 4.36
C ASP A 210 24.70 21.86 4.89
N PRO A 211 25.06 22.65 5.91
CA PRO A 211 24.24 23.75 6.40
C PRO A 211 23.88 24.81 5.34
N LYS A 212 24.66 24.93 4.25
CA LYS A 212 24.32 25.84 3.14
C LYS A 212 23.03 25.46 2.43
N ASP A 213 22.66 24.18 2.49
CA ASP A 213 21.49 23.64 1.83
C ASP A 213 20.22 23.75 2.68
N ASN A 214 20.28 24.31 3.89
CA ASN A 214 19.16 24.33 4.84
C ASN A 214 17.87 24.93 4.26
N ASP A 215 17.96 26.00 3.47
CA ASP A 215 16.80 26.63 2.84
C ASP A 215 16.16 25.63 1.84
N LEU A 216 16.95 24.99 0.97
CA LEU A 216 16.48 23.99 0.00
C LEU A 216 15.94 22.74 0.70
N LEU A 217 16.62 22.24 1.73
CA LEU A 217 16.21 21.10 2.54
C LEU A 217 14.81 21.33 3.13
N LEU A 218 14.59 22.48 3.77
CA LEU A 218 13.33 22.78 4.44
C LEU A 218 12.19 22.99 3.45
N TYR A 219 12.41 23.80 2.41
CA TYR A 219 11.37 24.09 1.42
C TYR A 219 11.05 22.87 0.56
N GLY A 220 12.07 22.15 0.09
CA GLY A 220 11.91 20.93 -0.70
C GLY A 220 11.26 19.80 0.07
N SER A 221 11.66 19.57 1.33
CA SER A 221 11.00 18.54 2.16
C SER A 221 9.54 18.90 2.44
N THR A 222 9.24 20.18 2.68
CA THR A 222 7.86 20.64 2.88
C THR A 222 7.02 20.42 1.63
N ALA A 223 7.54 20.75 0.44
CA ALA A 223 6.85 20.51 -0.82
C ALA A 223 6.60 19.01 -1.06
N LEU A 224 7.62 18.16 -0.85
CA LEU A 224 7.49 16.71 -1.03
C LEU A 224 6.50 16.08 -0.05
N VAL A 225 6.48 16.51 1.22
CA VAL A 225 5.49 16.05 2.20
C VAL A 225 4.09 16.51 1.82
N ALA A 226 3.91 17.77 1.40
CA ALA A 226 2.61 18.27 0.95
C ALA A 226 2.09 17.53 -0.29
N ILE A 227 2.95 17.27 -1.28
CA ILE A 227 2.60 16.43 -2.44
C ILE A 227 2.26 15.00 -1.99
N SER A 228 3.03 14.42 -1.08
CA SER A 228 2.75 13.08 -0.55
C SER A 228 1.41 13.01 0.18
N MET A 229 0.98 14.09 0.86
CA MET A 229 -0.34 14.19 1.49
C MET A 229 -1.49 14.25 0.48
N LEU A 230 -1.24 14.80 -0.72
CA LEU A 230 -2.23 14.78 -1.80
C LEU A 230 -2.37 13.39 -2.43
N PHE A 231 -1.30 12.60 -2.47
CA PHE A 231 -1.37 11.19 -2.85
C PHE A 231 -2.02 10.34 -1.77
N HIS A 232 -1.62 10.51 -0.50
CA HIS A 232 -2.30 9.87 0.63
C HIS A 232 -2.09 10.63 1.94
N LEU A 233 -3.18 10.92 2.66
CA LEU A 233 -3.20 11.73 3.89
C LEU A 233 -2.39 11.15 5.05
N VAL A 234 -2.13 9.84 5.05
CA VAL A 234 -1.21 9.20 6.01
C VAL A 234 0.17 9.87 6.04
N SER A 235 0.58 10.47 4.92
CA SER A 235 1.82 11.26 4.83
C SER A 235 1.81 12.48 5.77
N GLY A 236 0.64 12.90 6.27
CA GLY A 236 0.51 13.97 7.26
C GLY A 236 1.29 13.68 8.55
N TYR A 237 1.54 12.42 8.90
CA TYR A 237 2.39 12.05 10.03
C TYR A 237 3.86 12.51 9.84
N LEU A 238 4.31 12.70 8.60
CA LEU A 238 5.63 13.26 8.29
C LEU A 238 5.76 14.74 8.69
N VAL A 239 4.70 15.39 9.20
CA VAL A 239 4.84 16.69 9.88
C VAL A 239 5.86 16.62 11.03
N LEU A 240 6.00 15.48 11.70
CA LEU A 240 7.04 15.27 12.73
C LEU A 240 8.46 15.36 12.15
N LEU A 241 8.64 14.88 10.92
CA LEU A 241 9.89 15.05 10.18
C LEU A 241 10.16 16.52 9.88
N LEU A 242 9.15 17.25 9.40
CA LEU A 242 9.28 18.67 9.09
C LEU A 242 9.61 19.49 10.34
N VAL A 243 8.97 19.19 11.47
CA VAL A 243 9.28 19.81 12.77
C VAL A 243 10.72 19.51 13.19
N TYR A 244 11.18 18.27 13.04
CA TYR A 244 12.57 17.90 13.33
C TYR A 244 13.55 18.69 12.44
N LEU A 245 13.32 18.73 11.13
CA LEU A 245 14.15 19.47 10.19
C LEU A 245 14.17 20.95 10.53
N TRP A 246 13.03 21.57 10.76
CA TRP A 246 12.96 22.97 11.17
C TRP A 246 13.69 23.22 12.49
N TYR A 247 13.53 22.35 13.48
CA TYR A 247 14.13 22.57 14.79
C TYR A 247 15.66 22.46 14.76
N PHE A 248 16.22 21.46 14.05
CA PHE A 248 17.65 21.15 14.06
C PHE A 248 18.43 21.73 12.87
N HIS A 249 17.81 21.92 11.72
CA HIS A 249 18.48 22.43 10.50
C HIS A 249 18.16 23.90 10.21
N SER A 250 17.13 24.51 10.79
CA SER A 250 16.95 25.96 10.63
C SER A 250 17.95 26.76 11.47
N PRO A 251 18.71 27.69 10.88
CA PRO A 251 19.50 28.66 11.63
C PRO A 251 18.62 29.47 12.58
N LYS A 252 19.18 29.89 13.73
CA LYS A 252 18.42 30.56 14.81
C LYS A 252 17.74 31.84 14.32
N GLU A 253 18.47 32.61 13.53
CA GLU A 253 18.08 33.88 12.93
C GLU A 253 17.01 33.73 11.83
N LYS A 254 16.91 32.55 11.20
CA LYS A 254 15.93 32.27 10.13
C LYS A 254 14.72 31.46 10.58
N LYS A 255 14.64 31.00 11.84
CA LYS A 255 13.59 30.06 12.30
C LYS A 255 12.17 30.51 11.97
N LEU A 256 11.82 31.76 12.26
CA LEU A 256 10.49 32.30 11.95
C LEU A 256 10.26 32.45 10.44
N LYS A 257 11.27 32.91 9.70
CA LYS A 257 11.21 33.02 8.24
C LYS A 257 10.96 31.65 7.60
N HIS A 258 11.70 30.63 8.01
CA HIS A 258 11.52 29.28 7.50
C HIS A 258 10.16 28.71 7.85
N LEU A 259 9.66 28.92 9.08
CA LEU A 259 8.32 28.50 9.47
C LEU A 259 7.26 29.15 8.58
N PHE A 260 7.35 30.46 8.36
CA PHE A 260 6.42 31.20 7.50
C PHE A 260 6.47 30.72 6.04
N ILE A 261 7.66 30.61 5.44
CA ILE A 261 7.79 30.18 4.04
C ILE A 261 7.37 28.72 3.86
N CYS A 262 7.74 27.81 4.77
CA CYS A 262 7.28 26.43 4.71
C CYS A 262 5.76 26.35 4.84
N SER A 263 5.16 27.17 5.72
CA SER A 263 3.69 27.24 5.83
C SER A 263 3.07 27.71 4.52
N LEU A 264 3.61 28.77 3.88
CA LEU A 264 3.14 29.24 2.58
C LEU A 264 3.28 28.17 1.48
N ILE A 265 4.37 27.42 1.45
CA ILE A 265 4.58 26.33 0.48
C ILE A 265 3.56 25.21 0.72
N GLY A 266 3.44 24.75 1.98
CA GLY A 266 2.53 23.67 2.35
C GLY A 266 1.07 24.02 2.03
N PHE A 267 0.61 25.19 2.47
CA PHE A 267 -0.74 25.68 2.15
C PHE A 267 -0.91 25.97 0.66
N GLY A 268 0.10 26.53 0.00
CA GLY A 268 0.07 26.81 -1.44
C GLY A 268 -0.09 25.56 -2.29
N ILE A 269 0.41 24.41 -1.83
CA ILE A 269 0.20 23.11 -2.47
C ILE A 269 -1.13 22.51 -2.07
N LEU A 270 -1.46 22.43 -0.78
CA LEU A 270 -2.65 21.69 -0.31
C LEU A 270 -3.96 22.46 -0.56
N LEU A 271 -4.00 23.74 -0.20
CA LEU A 271 -5.24 24.52 -0.15
C LEU A 271 -5.97 24.58 -1.50
N PRO A 272 -5.31 24.75 -2.67
CA PRO A 272 -6.03 24.76 -3.96
C PRO A 272 -6.81 23.47 -4.20
N TRP A 273 -6.22 22.31 -3.93
CA TRP A 273 -6.84 21.01 -4.15
C TRP A 273 -8.01 20.77 -3.20
N PHE A 274 -7.81 20.95 -1.89
CA PHE A 274 -8.87 20.77 -0.91
C PHE A 274 -10.01 21.77 -1.14
N SER A 275 -9.70 23.03 -1.44
CA SER A 275 -10.73 24.05 -1.69
C SER A 275 -11.53 23.74 -2.95
N TYR A 276 -10.87 23.34 -4.03
CA TYR A 276 -11.52 22.95 -5.28
C TYR A 276 -12.54 21.84 -5.04
N PHE A 277 -12.13 20.72 -4.44
CA PHE A 277 -13.00 19.58 -4.27
C PHE A 277 -14.08 19.76 -3.18
N LEU A 278 -13.82 20.59 -2.16
CA LEU A 278 -14.80 20.84 -1.09
C LEU A 278 -15.89 21.84 -1.49
N PHE A 279 -15.55 22.84 -2.32
CA PHE A 279 -16.44 23.98 -2.57
C PHE A 279 -16.87 24.10 -4.04
N PHE A 280 -16.01 23.75 -5.00
CA PHE A 280 -16.20 24.10 -6.41
C PHE A 280 -16.53 22.91 -7.32
N HIS A 281 -15.96 21.72 -7.05
CA HIS A 281 -16.18 20.53 -7.87
C HIS A 281 -17.61 19.99 -7.76
N ASP A 282 -18.11 19.41 -8.85
CA ASP A 282 -19.40 18.72 -8.95
C ASP A 282 -19.18 17.35 -9.60
N PRO A 283 -19.37 16.23 -8.88
CA PRO A 283 -19.90 16.11 -7.51
C PRO A 283 -18.96 16.66 -6.43
N ALA A 284 -19.53 17.26 -5.39
CA ALA A 284 -18.76 17.62 -4.20
C ALA A 284 -18.35 16.35 -3.44
N ILE A 285 -17.32 16.49 -2.62
CA ILE A 285 -16.85 15.40 -1.77
C ILE A 285 -17.93 14.94 -0.80
N ASP A 286 -18.02 13.62 -0.64
CA ASP A 286 -18.70 12.98 0.48
C ASP A 286 -17.95 13.23 1.80
N ARG A 287 -18.47 14.17 2.60
CA ARG A 287 -17.91 14.55 3.90
C ARG A 287 -18.01 13.44 4.96
N ASN A 288 -18.88 12.46 4.77
CA ASN A 288 -19.07 11.39 5.75
C ASN A 288 -17.99 10.30 5.62
N SER A 289 -17.26 10.27 4.50
CA SER A 289 -16.32 9.20 4.16
C SER A 289 -14.84 9.56 4.33
N THR A 290 -14.49 10.74 4.86
CA THR A 290 -13.09 11.16 5.01
C THR A 290 -12.53 10.96 6.41
N HIS A 291 -11.29 10.48 6.47
CA HIS A 291 -10.51 10.36 7.70
C HIS A 291 -10.11 11.71 8.33
N LEU A 292 -10.19 12.84 7.59
CA LEU A 292 -9.98 14.17 8.19
C LEU A 292 -11.08 14.55 9.17
N ILE A 293 -12.33 14.18 8.86
CA ILE A 293 -13.51 14.54 9.66
C ILE A 293 -13.81 13.45 10.68
N HIS A 294 -13.58 12.18 10.30
CA HIS A 294 -13.82 11.01 11.14
C HIS A 294 -12.56 10.13 11.21
N PRO A 295 -11.50 10.59 11.91
CA PRO A 295 -10.28 9.81 12.00
C PRO A 295 -10.55 8.51 12.76
N PRO A 296 -10.23 7.35 12.18
CA PRO A 296 -10.45 6.07 12.84
C PRO A 296 -9.34 5.82 13.85
N PHE A 297 -9.37 6.52 14.98
CA PHE A 297 -8.42 6.25 16.05
C PHE A 297 -8.83 5.02 16.84
N TYR A 298 -7.85 4.25 17.30
CA TYR A 298 -8.08 3.18 18.24
C TYR A 298 -8.76 3.71 19.51
N PRO A 299 -9.79 3.02 20.01
CA PRO A 299 -10.29 3.27 21.35
C PRO A 299 -9.15 3.22 22.37
N LYS A 300 -9.11 4.15 23.34
CA LYS A 300 -8.01 4.25 24.32
C LYS A 300 -7.72 2.94 25.06
N ASN A 301 -8.77 2.14 25.31
CA ASN A 301 -8.68 0.83 25.97
C ASN A 301 -8.08 -0.28 25.09
N ARG A 302 -7.98 -0.09 23.76
CA ARG A 302 -7.43 -1.06 22.81
C ARG A 302 -6.00 -0.76 22.36
N LEU A 303 -5.50 0.47 22.57
CA LEU A 303 -4.15 0.91 22.19
C LEU A 303 -3.01 0.04 22.76
N LEU A 304 -3.22 -0.60 23.92
CA LEU A 304 -2.23 -1.46 24.58
C LEU A 304 -2.67 -2.93 24.65
N SER A 305 -3.63 -3.34 23.82
CA SER A 305 -4.09 -4.73 23.80
C SER A 305 -3.08 -5.65 23.12
N SER A 306 -3.05 -6.92 23.54
CA SER A 306 -2.23 -7.96 22.87
C SER A 306 -2.59 -8.13 21.40
N ASN A 307 -3.86 -7.90 21.05
CA ASN A 307 -4.34 -7.97 19.66
C ASN A 307 -3.75 -6.84 18.82
N HIS A 308 -3.80 -5.60 19.33
CA HIS A 308 -3.18 -4.45 18.67
C HIS A 308 -1.68 -4.65 18.44
N LEU A 309 -0.95 -5.15 19.45
CA LEU A 309 0.47 -5.47 19.28
C LEU A 309 0.70 -6.58 18.24
N LYS A 310 -0.13 -7.62 18.25
CA LYS A 310 -0.06 -8.71 17.26
C LYS A 310 -0.27 -8.19 15.84
N GLU A 311 -1.20 -7.26 15.66
CA GLU A 311 -1.50 -6.64 14.38
C GLU A 311 -0.31 -5.84 13.84
N ILE A 312 0.21 -4.88 14.62
CA ILE A 312 1.39 -4.09 14.23
C ILE A 312 2.59 -5.01 13.93
N LEU A 313 2.85 -6.01 14.77
CA LEU A 313 3.94 -6.96 14.55
C LEU A 313 3.73 -7.81 13.30
N SER A 314 2.49 -8.18 12.98
CA SER A 314 2.17 -8.95 11.78
C SER A 314 2.44 -8.12 10.52
N VAL A 315 2.00 -6.86 10.51
CA VAL A 315 2.28 -5.95 9.39
C VAL A 315 3.79 -5.70 9.28
N LEU A 316 4.51 -5.58 10.40
CA LEU A 316 5.96 -5.30 10.41
C LEU A 316 6.73 -6.48 9.86
N TYR A 317 6.33 -7.65 10.31
CA TYR A 317 6.88 -8.90 9.85
C TYR A 317 6.67 -9.05 8.35
N TRP A 318 5.44 -8.87 7.88
CA TRP A 318 5.13 -9.02 6.46
C TRP A 318 5.90 -8.02 5.59
N ASN A 319 5.82 -6.74 5.94
CA ASN A 319 6.35 -5.70 5.06
C ASN A 319 7.87 -5.52 5.14
N ALA A 320 8.46 -5.65 6.33
CA ALA A 320 9.84 -5.22 6.56
C ALA A 320 10.68 -6.19 7.40
N SER A 321 10.22 -7.43 7.67
CA SER A 321 10.91 -8.38 8.58
C SER A 321 12.40 -8.51 8.32
N ILE A 322 12.81 -8.76 7.07
CA ILE A 322 14.22 -9.01 6.74
C ILE A 322 15.07 -7.76 7.02
N ALA A 323 14.60 -6.57 6.62
CA ALA A 323 15.28 -5.31 6.89
C ALA A 323 15.33 -4.99 8.40
N THR A 324 14.22 -5.20 9.13
CA THR A 324 14.16 -5.03 10.58
C THR A 324 15.12 -5.98 11.29
N LEU A 325 15.13 -7.26 10.93
CA LEU A 325 16.02 -8.27 11.51
C LEU A 325 17.49 -7.94 11.22
N PHE A 326 17.80 -7.46 10.01
CA PHE A 326 19.13 -6.98 9.65
C PHE A 326 19.53 -5.80 10.55
N LEU A 327 18.70 -4.76 10.67
CA LEU A 327 19.01 -3.59 11.52
C LEU A 327 19.18 -3.98 13.01
N LEU A 328 18.30 -4.86 13.53
CA LEU A 328 18.42 -5.38 14.90
C LEU A 328 19.73 -6.14 15.09
N TYR A 329 20.12 -6.95 14.12
CA TYR A 329 21.40 -7.66 14.14
C TYR A 329 22.58 -6.69 14.22
N GLN A 330 22.58 -5.64 13.39
CA GLN A 330 23.64 -4.63 13.41
C GLN A 330 23.66 -3.85 14.73
N PHE A 331 22.50 -3.54 15.29
CA PHE A 331 22.37 -2.93 16.61
C PHE A 331 23.02 -3.77 17.72
N PHE A 332 22.76 -5.09 17.75
CA PHE A 332 23.27 -5.96 18.80
C PHE A 332 24.74 -6.39 18.60
N PHE A 333 25.15 -6.66 17.36
CA PHE A 333 26.44 -7.30 17.05
C PHE A 333 27.48 -6.38 16.40
N SER A 334 27.07 -5.23 15.88
CA SER A 334 27.94 -4.24 15.22
C SER A 334 27.88 -2.88 15.92
N LYS A 335 27.89 -2.89 17.25
CA LYS A 335 27.62 -1.72 18.12
C LYS A 335 28.43 -0.47 17.77
N ASN A 336 29.70 -0.60 17.40
CA ASN A 336 30.55 0.54 17.08
C ASN A 336 30.18 1.19 15.75
N GLU A 337 29.96 0.38 14.71
CA GLU A 337 29.48 0.87 13.41
C GLU A 337 28.09 1.49 13.54
N TRP A 338 27.19 0.82 14.27
CA TRP A 338 25.86 1.34 14.55
C TRP A 338 25.90 2.70 15.24
N LYS A 339 26.73 2.87 16.27
CA LYS A 339 26.92 4.15 16.98
C LYS A 339 27.40 5.27 16.06
N VAL A 340 28.25 4.96 15.08
CA VAL A 340 28.72 5.96 14.10
C VAL A 340 27.61 6.26 13.09
N PHE A 341 26.90 5.24 12.62
CA PHE A 341 25.80 5.36 11.67
C PHE A 341 24.68 6.26 12.20
N VAL A 342 24.14 5.99 13.39
CA VAL A 342 23.01 6.76 13.95
C VAL A 342 23.34 8.21 14.32
N LYS A 343 24.63 8.58 14.37
CA LYS A 343 25.04 9.96 14.62
C LYS A 343 24.89 10.84 13.38
N LYS A 344 24.84 10.26 12.19
CA LYS A 344 24.73 10.99 10.93
C LYS A 344 23.40 11.74 10.81
N PRO A 345 23.39 12.98 10.29
CA PRO A 345 22.15 13.75 10.11
C PRO A 345 21.08 13.02 9.30
N GLU A 346 21.45 12.45 8.15
CA GLU A 346 20.54 11.72 7.25
C GLU A 346 19.89 10.53 7.96
N THR A 347 20.66 9.79 8.76
CA THR A 347 20.16 8.63 9.52
C THR A 347 19.14 9.04 10.56
N LYS A 348 19.36 10.15 11.26
CA LYS A 348 18.39 10.67 12.25
C LYS A 348 17.08 11.07 11.59
N VAL A 349 17.14 11.68 10.40
CA VAL A 349 15.95 12.07 9.64
C VAL A 349 15.12 10.84 9.24
N ILE A 350 15.77 9.76 8.78
CA ILE A 350 15.05 8.51 8.49
C ILE A 350 14.47 7.87 9.77
N LEU A 351 15.19 7.91 10.90
CA LEU A 351 14.67 7.43 12.19
C LEU A 351 13.44 8.21 12.67
N VAL A 352 13.39 9.52 12.44
CA VAL A 352 12.20 10.35 12.74
C VAL A 352 11.03 9.97 11.84
N SER A 353 11.29 9.64 10.57
CA SER A 353 10.26 9.14 9.65
C SER A 353 9.71 7.78 10.09
N ILE A 354 10.58 6.87 10.54
CA ILE A 354 10.18 5.61 11.16
C ILE A 354 9.27 5.89 12.36
N LEU A 355 9.69 6.75 13.29
CA LEU A 355 8.87 7.13 14.45
C LEU A 355 7.49 7.67 14.04
N ALA A 356 7.44 8.55 13.04
CA ALA A 356 6.19 9.12 12.53
C ALA A 356 5.20 8.05 12.07
N PHE A 357 5.65 7.08 11.27
CA PHE A 357 4.78 5.99 10.80
C PHE A 357 4.50 4.92 11.84
N PHE A 358 5.38 4.72 12.82
CA PHE A 358 5.05 3.90 13.99
C PHE A 358 3.93 4.52 14.82
N LEU A 359 3.93 5.86 14.99
CA LEU A 359 2.83 6.56 15.65
C LEU A 359 1.53 6.42 14.85
N HIS A 360 1.60 6.47 13.52
CA HIS A 360 0.44 6.15 12.67
C HIS A 360 -0.11 4.74 12.97
N GLY A 361 0.73 3.71 12.86
CA GLY A 361 0.28 2.32 13.12
C GLY A 361 -0.22 2.09 14.54
N PHE A 362 0.26 2.87 15.53
CA PHE A 362 -0.17 2.77 16.92
C PHE A 362 -1.51 3.47 17.19
N PHE A 363 -1.78 4.60 16.53
CA PHE A 363 -3.00 5.37 16.78
C PHE A 363 -4.15 5.06 15.81
N HIS A 364 -3.84 4.68 14.58
CA HIS A 364 -4.84 4.49 13.52
C HIS A 364 -5.38 3.05 13.54
N ASN A 365 -6.70 2.95 13.65
CA ASN A 365 -7.44 1.69 13.68
C ASN A 365 -7.77 1.26 12.24
N PRO A 366 -7.34 0.07 11.81
CA PRO A 366 -7.76 -0.50 10.52
C PRO A 366 -9.26 -0.76 10.58
N GLN A 367 -10.03 -0.03 9.77
CA GLN A 367 -11.50 -0.09 9.76
C GLN A 367 -12.01 -1.38 9.10
N LEU A 368 -11.34 -1.84 8.04
CA LEU A 368 -11.63 -3.08 7.34
C LEU A 368 -10.94 -4.28 8.02
N GLY A 369 -9.94 -4.00 8.87
CA GLY A 369 -9.18 -5.01 9.60
C GLY A 369 -8.16 -5.72 8.70
N PHE A 370 -7.48 -6.74 9.22
CA PHE A 370 -6.53 -7.53 8.43
C PHE A 370 -7.22 -8.74 7.78
N PRO A 371 -6.91 -9.05 6.51
CA PRO A 371 -5.84 -8.49 5.70
C PRO A 371 -6.16 -7.18 4.98
N ALA A 372 -7.39 -6.68 4.93
CA ALA A 372 -7.76 -5.55 4.06
C ALA A 372 -6.87 -4.31 4.23
N ASP A 373 -6.63 -3.82 5.45
CA ASP A 373 -5.86 -2.58 5.71
C ASP A 373 -4.35 -2.82 5.94
N TRP A 374 -3.79 -3.93 5.43
CA TRP A 374 -2.40 -4.28 5.73
C TRP A 374 -1.36 -3.29 5.18
N ASP A 375 -1.67 -2.71 4.04
CA ASP A 375 -0.90 -1.74 3.26
C ASP A 375 -1.03 -0.33 3.84
N LEU A 376 -2.23 0.06 4.29
CA LEU A 376 -2.48 1.27 5.07
C LEU A 376 -1.60 1.29 6.33
N MET A 377 -1.45 0.15 6.99
CA MET A 377 -0.56 0.03 8.14
C MET A 377 0.91 -0.21 7.75
N GLY A 378 1.18 -0.53 6.48
CA GLY A 378 2.48 -0.93 5.97
C GLY A 378 3.50 0.21 5.81
N PHE A 379 3.09 1.49 5.85
CA PHE A 379 3.92 2.65 5.47
C PHE A 379 5.31 2.77 6.12
N TYR A 380 5.53 2.20 7.31
CA TYR A 380 6.88 2.21 7.90
C TYR A 380 7.89 1.38 7.10
N TRP A 381 7.44 0.48 6.21
CA TRP A 381 8.31 -0.49 5.55
C TRP A 381 9.43 0.17 4.76
N LEU A 382 9.11 1.23 4.03
CA LEU A 382 10.06 1.89 3.14
C LEU A 382 11.15 2.58 3.93
N SER A 383 10.78 3.31 5.00
CA SER A 383 11.77 4.00 5.85
C SER A 383 12.72 3.01 6.55
N ILE A 384 12.22 1.87 7.02
CA ILE A 384 13.03 0.79 7.60
C ILE A 384 13.94 0.16 6.54
N THR A 385 13.40 -0.16 5.37
CA THR A 385 14.13 -0.80 4.25
C THR A 385 15.21 0.13 3.70
N PHE A 386 14.90 1.42 3.57
CA PHE A 386 15.84 2.44 3.15
C PHE A 386 16.95 2.63 4.19
N LEU A 387 16.62 2.64 5.49
CA LEU A 387 17.62 2.69 6.56
C LEU A 387 18.56 1.48 6.54
N ALA A 388 18.01 0.27 6.34
CA ALA A 388 18.79 -0.95 6.19
C ALA A 388 19.72 -0.88 4.97
N HIS A 389 19.22 -0.36 3.84
CA HIS A 389 20.01 -0.13 2.65
C HIS A 389 21.14 0.86 2.88
N GLN A 390 20.87 2.00 3.53
CA GLN A 390 21.89 2.99 3.89
C GLN A 390 22.95 2.38 4.81
N PHE A 391 22.56 1.59 5.81
CA PHE A 391 23.53 0.90 6.66
C PHE A 391 24.43 -0.04 5.86
N TRP A 392 23.85 -0.84 4.95
CA TRP A 392 24.59 -1.78 4.12
C TRP A 392 25.65 -1.10 3.25
N ILE A 393 25.27 -0.07 2.50
CA ILE A 393 26.19 0.62 1.57
C ILE A 393 27.27 1.44 2.28
N GLU A 394 27.08 1.75 3.56
CA GLU A 394 28.03 2.53 4.36
C GLU A 394 28.93 1.69 5.25
N SER A 395 28.53 0.47 5.58
CA SER A 395 29.35 -0.44 6.39
C SER A 395 30.63 -0.78 5.63
N LYS A 396 31.74 -0.83 6.37
CA LYS A 396 33.06 -1.19 5.82
C LYS A 396 33.17 -2.69 5.57
N GLU A 397 32.40 -3.50 6.31
CA GLU A 397 32.39 -4.95 6.20
C GLU A 397 31.07 -5.43 5.61
N ILE A 398 31.14 -6.00 4.40
CA ILE A 398 30.00 -6.70 3.82
C ILE A 398 29.68 -7.88 4.72
N SER A 399 28.54 -7.82 5.42
CA SER A 399 27.99 -8.93 6.20
C SER A 399 27.43 -10.00 5.24
N VAL A 400 28.31 -10.66 4.48
CA VAL A 400 27.95 -11.65 3.43
C VAL A 400 27.07 -12.78 3.96
N GLU A 401 27.10 -13.03 5.27
CA GLU A 401 26.24 -13.97 5.99
C GLU A 401 24.73 -13.65 5.90
N TRP A 402 24.38 -12.41 5.52
CA TRP A 402 23.01 -11.94 5.24
C TRP A 402 22.56 -12.13 3.79
N ILE A 403 23.43 -12.58 2.89
CA ILE A 403 23.05 -12.87 1.49
C ILE A 403 21.93 -13.94 1.44
N PRO A 404 22.02 -15.10 2.12
CA PRO A 404 20.94 -16.08 2.08
C PRO A 404 19.60 -15.57 2.67
N PRO A 405 19.56 -14.82 3.80
CA PRO A 405 18.32 -14.25 4.30
C PRO A 405 17.66 -13.25 3.34
N PHE A 406 18.44 -12.42 2.65
CA PHE A 406 17.90 -11.51 1.63
C PHE A 406 17.36 -12.29 0.43
N LEU A 407 18.10 -13.30 -0.07
CA LEU A 407 17.63 -14.16 -1.15
C LEU A 407 16.33 -14.87 -0.79
N PHE A 408 16.23 -15.38 0.43
CA PHE A 408 15.00 -15.99 0.93
C PHE A 408 13.84 -15.01 0.90
N GLY A 409 14.01 -13.80 1.43
CA GLY A 409 12.97 -12.76 1.36
C GLY A 409 12.54 -12.46 -0.08
N THR A 410 13.51 -12.32 -1.00
CA THR A 410 13.22 -12.11 -2.43
C THR A 410 12.44 -13.26 -3.05
N VAL A 411 12.80 -14.51 -2.73
CA VAL A 411 12.06 -15.70 -3.20
C VAL A 411 10.63 -15.71 -2.67
N ILE A 412 10.43 -15.36 -1.39
CA ILE A 412 9.09 -15.27 -0.80
C ILE A 412 8.23 -14.20 -1.47
N VAL A 413 8.80 -13.01 -1.75
CA VAL A 413 8.12 -11.94 -2.47
C VAL A 413 7.71 -12.39 -3.87
N VAL A 414 8.65 -12.89 -4.67
CA VAL A 414 8.40 -13.34 -6.04
C VAL A 414 7.35 -14.47 -6.06
N PHE A 415 7.47 -15.45 -5.17
CA PHE A 415 6.50 -16.53 -5.07
C PHE A 415 5.10 -16.02 -4.67
N SER A 416 5.03 -15.04 -3.78
CA SER A 416 3.76 -14.42 -3.39
C SER A 416 3.11 -13.71 -4.58
N ALA A 417 3.88 -12.94 -5.36
CA ALA A 417 3.39 -12.31 -6.58
C ALA A 417 2.89 -13.34 -7.61
N ILE A 418 3.65 -14.42 -7.86
CA ILE A 418 3.24 -15.50 -8.77
C ILE A 418 1.92 -16.12 -8.31
N THR A 419 1.78 -16.39 -7.01
CA THR A 419 0.55 -16.97 -6.44
C THR A 419 -0.63 -16.01 -6.61
N LEU A 420 -0.43 -14.73 -6.31
CA LEU A 420 -1.46 -13.69 -6.39
C LEU A 420 -1.82 -13.29 -7.84
N ASN A 421 -0.99 -13.66 -8.81
CA ASN A 421 -1.27 -13.50 -10.24
C ASN A 421 -2.17 -14.63 -10.81
N GLN A 422 -2.33 -15.76 -10.09
CA GLN A 422 -3.11 -16.91 -10.57
C GLN A 422 -4.57 -16.52 -10.82
N LYS A 423 -5.13 -17.02 -11.94
CA LYS A 423 -6.52 -16.72 -12.31
C LYS A 423 -7.48 -17.52 -11.43
N ASN A 424 -8.51 -16.85 -10.93
CA ASN A 424 -9.70 -17.52 -10.40
C ASN A 424 -10.86 -17.32 -11.40
N PRO A 425 -11.24 -18.36 -12.18
CA PRO A 425 -12.24 -18.21 -13.25
C PRO A 425 -13.59 -17.67 -12.77
N ASN A 426 -14.02 -18.03 -11.55
CA ASN A 426 -15.29 -17.57 -11.00
C ASN A 426 -15.26 -16.07 -10.69
N LYS A 427 -14.15 -15.60 -10.11
CA LYS A 427 -13.97 -14.18 -9.77
C LYS A 427 -13.74 -13.31 -11.00
N GLU A 428 -13.00 -13.79 -11.99
CA GLU A 428 -12.88 -13.10 -13.28
C GLU A 428 -14.25 -12.98 -13.95
N LYS A 429 -15.06 -14.05 -13.96
CA LYS A 429 -16.42 -14.00 -14.50
C LYS A 429 -17.31 -13.02 -13.73
N LEU A 430 -17.20 -12.99 -12.40
CA LEU A 430 -17.92 -12.02 -11.57
C LEU A 430 -17.48 -10.59 -11.92
N TRP A 431 -16.19 -10.33 -12.06
CA TRP A 431 -15.66 -9.02 -12.43
C TRP A 431 -16.13 -8.56 -13.81
N GLU A 432 -16.04 -9.40 -14.83
CA GLU A 432 -16.56 -9.07 -16.17
C GLU A 432 -18.07 -8.77 -16.10
N THR A 433 -18.82 -9.54 -15.32
CA THR A 433 -20.25 -9.29 -15.08
C THR A 433 -20.48 -7.93 -14.41
N THR A 434 -19.68 -7.60 -13.39
CA THR A 434 -19.74 -6.32 -12.68
C THR A 434 -19.42 -5.14 -13.60
N LYS A 435 -18.40 -5.25 -14.47
CA LYS A 435 -18.07 -4.19 -15.45
C LYS A 435 -19.23 -3.90 -16.38
N VAL A 436 -19.86 -4.93 -16.93
CA VAL A 436 -21.07 -4.77 -17.77
C VAL A 436 -22.20 -4.13 -16.97
N THR A 437 -22.44 -4.60 -15.74
CA THR A 437 -23.46 -4.03 -14.84
C THR A 437 -23.19 -2.56 -14.52
N ILE A 438 -21.94 -2.13 -14.34
CA ILE A 438 -21.57 -0.72 -14.17
C ILE A 438 -21.93 0.08 -15.42
N GLN A 439 -21.58 -0.42 -16.61
CA GLN A 439 -21.89 0.30 -17.84
C GLN A 439 -23.40 0.44 -18.06
N THR A 440 -24.17 -0.62 -17.80
CA THR A 440 -25.64 -0.57 -17.85
C THR A 440 -26.20 0.42 -16.83
N TYR A 441 -25.72 0.36 -15.58
CA TYR A 441 -26.10 1.29 -14.52
C TYR A 441 -25.87 2.75 -14.91
N VAL A 442 -24.69 3.06 -15.44
CA VAL A 442 -24.32 4.41 -15.89
C VAL A 442 -25.27 4.87 -17.00
N ASN A 443 -25.52 4.04 -18.01
CA ASN A 443 -26.41 4.39 -19.11
C ASN A 443 -27.85 4.67 -18.65
N GLU A 444 -28.34 3.93 -17.65
CA GLU A 444 -29.70 4.07 -17.13
C GLU A 444 -29.87 5.23 -16.14
N ASN A 445 -28.84 5.55 -15.34
CA ASN A 445 -28.99 6.42 -14.17
C ASN A 445 -28.21 7.73 -14.26
N LYS A 446 -27.27 7.90 -15.21
CA LYS A 446 -26.41 9.09 -15.29
C LYS A 446 -27.22 10.39 -15.33
N THR A 447 -28.25 10.48 -16.16
CA THR A 447 -29.10 11.68 -16.25
C THR A 447 -29.78 12.02 -14.91
N TYR A 448 -30.23 11.02 -14.16
CA TYR A 448 -30.81 11.26 -12.84
C TYR A 448 -29.74 11.76 -11.86
N ILE A 449 -28.58 11.10 -11.82
CA ILE A 449 -27.47 11.45 -10.93
C ILE A 449 -26.96 12.87 -11.25
N ASP A 450 -26.80 13.23 -12.51
CA ASP A 450 -26.32 14.55 -12.93
C ASP A 450 -27.23 15.69 -12.44
N ASN A 451 -28.52 15.42 -12.23
CA ASN A 451 -29.51 16.36 -11.72
C ASN A 451 -29.59 16.45 -10.19
N LEU A 452 -28.91 15.56 -9.45
CA LEU A 452 -28.87 15.64 -7.99
C LEU A 452 -28.01 16.84 -7.53
N PRO A 453 -28.23 17.36 -6.31
CA PRO A 453 -27.30 18.30 -5.69
C PRO A 453 -25.88 17.73 -5.67
N LYS A 454 -24.88 18.59 -5.89
CA LYS A 454 -23.47 18.17 -5.98
C LYS A 454 -23.02 17.37 -4.76
N GLU A 455 -23.54 17.67 -3.57
CA GLU A 455 -23.22 17.01 -2.31
C GLU A 455 -23.75 15.57 -2.24
N ASP A 456 -24.83 15.27 -2.96
CA ASP A 456 -25.54 13.99 -2.87
C ASP A 456 -25.09 13.00 -3.94
N LYS A 457 -24.68 13.49 -5.11
CA LYS A 457 -24.31 12.68 -6.30
C LYS A 457 -23.44 11.47 -6.00
N LYS A 458 -22.32 11.68 -5.30
CA LYS A 458 -21.35 10.61 -5.04
C LYS A 458 -21.89 9.56 -4.07
N PHE A 459 -22.43 10.01 -2.92
CA PHE A 459 -22.96 9.12 -1.90
C PHE A 459 -24.18 8.35 -2.43
N PHE A 460 -25.06 9.04 -3.16
CA PHE A 460 -26.19 8.43 -3.84
C PHE A 460 -25.77 7.34 -4.82
N ALA A 461 -24.85 7.66 -5.75
CA ALA A 461 -24.42 6.74 -6.81
C ALA A 461 -23.82 5.45 -6.24
N LYS A 462 -23.01 5.54 -5.18
CA LYS A 462 -22.43 4.35 -4.52
C LYS A 462 -23.51 3.46 -3.90
N GLY A 463 -24.43 4.05 -3.15
CA GLY A 463 -25.51 3.30 -2.49
C GLY A 463 -26.49 2.68 -3.49
N ASP A 464 -26.93 3.46 -4.48
CA ASP A 464 -27.85 2.99 -5.52
C ASP A 464 -27.21 1.89 -6.38
N PHE A 465 -25.93 2.06 -6.77
CA PHE A 465 -25.19 1.03 -7.50
C PHE A 465 -25.04 -0.27 -6.67
N LEU A 466 -24.81 -0.20 -5.36
CA LEU A 466 -24.73 -1.39 -4.51
C LEU A 466 -26.00 -2.24 -4.62
N PHE A 467 -27.17 -1.62 -4.51
CA PHE A 467 -28.46 -2.31 -4.60
C PHE A 467 -28.75 -2.80 -6.02
N TYR A 468 -28.47 -1.96 -7.03
CA TYR A 468 -28.58 -2.32 -8.44
C TYR A 468 -27.74 -3.54 -8.79
N LYS A 469 -26.47 -3.54 -8.38
CA LYS A 469 -25.54 -4.66 -8.56
C LYS A 469 -26.07 -5.92 -7.87
N GLY A 470 -26.53 -5.79 -6.62
CA GLY A 470 -27.13 -6.88 -5.85
C GLY A 470 -28.29 -7.53 -6.58
N GLU A 471 -29.21 -6.72 -7.12
CA GLU A 471 -30.34 -7.19 -7.92
C GLU A 471 -29.89 -7.92 -9.20
N VAL A 472 -29.09 -7.24 -10.04
CA VAL A 472 -28.72 -7.73 -11.37
C VAL A 472 -27.87 -9.00 -11.28
N ILE A 473 -26.90 -9.05 -10.36
CA ILE A 473 -26.03 -10.22 -10.22
C ILE A 473 -26.80 -11.40 -9.60
N THR A 474 -27.66 -11.16 -8.61
CA THR A 474 -28.47 -12.24 -8.01
C THR A 474 -29.39 -12.90 -9.07
N ASN A 475 -29.94 -12.12 -10.00
CA ASN A 475 -30.71 -12.68 -11.12
C ASN A 475 -29.89 -13.64 -12.01
N LYS A 476 -28.58 -13.39 -12.15
CA LYS A 476 -27.65 -14.20 -12.97
C LYS A 476 -27.11 -15.44 -12.24
N LEU A 477 -27.30 -15.55 -10.92
CA LEU A 477 -26.95 -16.73 -10.15
C LEU A 477 -27.85 -17.92 -10.51
N CYS A 478 -27.33 -19.14 -10.33
CA CYS A 478 -28.15 -20.35 -10.36
C CYS A 478 -29.28 -20.26 -9.33
N ASP A 479 -30.37 -20.99 -9.51
CA ASP A 479 -31.50 -20.93 -8.58
C ASP A 479 -31.16 -21.49 -7.18
N PHE A 480 -31.62 -20.78 -6.15
CA PHE A 480 -31.52 -21.17 -4.74
C PHE A 480 -32.72 -20.63 -3.95
N PRO A 481 -33.07 -21.21 -2.78
CA PRO A 481 -34.34 -20.93 -2.10
C PRO A 481 -34.61 -19.46 -1.77
N GLN A 482 -33.58 -18.68 -1.43
CA GLN A 482 -33.70 -17.28 -1.04
C GLN A 482 -33.54 -16.28 -2.20
N LYS A 483 -33.31 -16.74 -3.43
CA LYS A 483 -32.94 -15.90 -4.58
C LYS A 483 -33.94 -14.77 -4.83
N GLN A 484 -35.23 -15.12 -4.92
CA GLN A 484 -36.30 -14.15 -5.19
C GLN A 484 -36.51 -13.17 -4.05
N GLU A 485 -36.30 -13.60 -2.80
CA GLU A 485 -36.39 -12.73 -1.64
C GLU A 485 -35.29 -11.67 -1.63
N ILE A 486 -34.03 -12.08 -1.90
CA ILE A 486 -32.89 -11.15 -2.00
C ILE A 486 -33.12 -10.13 -3.11
N ILE A 487 -33.55 -10.58 -4.31
CA ILE A 487 -33.88 -9.69 -5.43
C ILE A 487 -34.95 -8.67 -5.03
N LYS A 488 -36.03 -9.13 -4.38
CA LYS A 488 -37.11 -8.26 -3.92
C LYS A 488 -36.62 -7.24 -2.89
N LYS A 489 -35.80 -7.66 -1.91
CA LYS A 489 -35.22 -6.76 -0.90
C LYS A 489 -34.29 -5.72 -1.54
N MET A 490 -33.41 -6.13 -2.47
CA MET A 490 -32.51 -5.21 -3.17
C MET A 490 -33.28 -4.16 -3.99
N LYS A 491 -34.33 -4.58 -4.71
CA LYS A 491 -35.24 -3.66 -5.42
C LYS A 491 -35.91 -2.68 -4.47
N GLN A 492 -36.42 -3.17 -3.34
CA GLN A 492 -37.08 -2.32 -2.35
C GLN A 492 -36.10 -1.31 -1.74
N HIS A 493 -34.91 -1.75 -1.34
CA HIS A 493 -33.86 -0.86 -0.83
C HIS A 493 -33.47 0.20 -1.84
N ARG A 494 -33.42 -0.14 -3.13
CA ARG A 494 -33.15 0.84 -4.20
C ARG A 494 -34.25 1.91 -4.31
N ILE A 495 -35.52 1.49 -4.24
CA ILE A 495 -36.67 2.41 -4.25
C ILE A 495 -36.64 3.32 -3.03
N ASP A 496 -36.46 2.74 -1.85
CA ASP A 496 -36.39 3.46 -0.58
C ASP A 496 -35.18 4.40 -0.54
N TRP A 497 -34.06 3.98 -1.13
CA TRP A 497 -32.87 4.80 -1.27
C TRP A 497 -33.16 6.05 -2.09
N LYS A 498 -33.71 5.88 -3.29
CA LYS A 498 -34.11 6.99 -4.17
C LYS A 498 -35.10 7.93 -3.50
N LYS A 499 -36.14 7.38 -2.89
CA LYS A 499 -37.15 8.16 -2.17
C LYS A 499 -36.53 8.98 -1.04
N GLY A 500 -35.60 8.40 -0.28
CA GLY A 500 -34.97 9.05 0.87
C GLY A 500 -34.15 10.30 0.52
N PHE A 501 -33.63 10.39 -0.70
CA PHE A 501 -33.00 11.61 -1.23
C PHE A 501 -34.02 12.60 -1.80
N GLU A 502 -35.05 12.11 -2.51
CA GLU A 502 -36.09 12.95 -3.10
C GLU A 502 -36.95 13.66 -2.04
N ASP A 503 -37.31 12.97 -0.96
CA ASP A 503 -38.09 13.52 0.16
C ASP A 503 -37.22 14.16 1.25
N GLY A 504 -35.90 14.01 1.16
CA GLY A 504 -34.92 14.54 2.11
C GLY A 504 -34.91 13.85 3.47
N SER A 505 -35.59 12.71 3.64
CA SER A 505 -35.62 11.97 4.91
C SER A 505 -34.23 11.47 5.35
N PHE A 506 -33.31 11.22 4.42
CA PHE A 506 -31.92 10.86 4.73
C PHE A 506 -31.02 12.01 5.16
N LYS A 507 -31.53 13.26 5.18
CA LYS A 507 -30.87 14.34 5.92
C LYS A 507 -30.86 14.07 7.43
N SER A 508 -31.79 13.25 7.93
CA SER A 508 -31.77 12.75 9.30
C SER A 508 -30.83 11.55 9.44
N LYS A 509 -29.83 11.69 10.32
CA LYS A 509 -28.87 10.60 10.64
C LYS A 509 -29.56 9.35 11.18
N ASP A 510 -30.65 9.50 11.94
CA ASP A 510 -31.36 8.36 12.53
C ASP A 510 -32.10 7.55 11.46
N SER A 511 -32.79 8.25 10.54
CA SER A 511 -33.50 7.61 9.42
C SER A 511 -32.53 6.87 8.51
N LEU A 512 -31.44 7.55 8.11
CA LEU A 512 -30.38 6.95 7.30
C LEU A 512 -29.73 5.77 8.02
N GLY A 513 -29.45 5.88 9.33
CA GLY A 513 -28.84 4.81 10.12
C GLY A 513 -29.71 3.56 10.23
N ILE A 514 -31.03 3.72 10.39
CA ILE A 514 -31.98 2.59 10.39
C ILE A 514 -32.01 1.91 9.03
N PHE A 515 -32.09 2.69 7.95
CA PHE A 515 -32.05 2.16 6.59
C PHE A 515 -30.75 1.39 6.33
N LEU A 516 -29.59 2.00 6.59
CA LEU A 516 -28.28 1.39 6.35
C LEU A 516 -28.10 0.09 7.15
N LYS A 517 -28.64 0.00 8.36
CA LYS A 517 -28.60 -1.22 9.16
C LYS A 517 -29.35 -2.38 8.48
N GLU A 518 -30.53 -2.11 7.91
CA GLU A 518 -31.32 -3.14 7.23
C GLU A 518 -30.74 -3.51 5.86
N ALA A 519 -30.30 -2.50 5.11
CA ALA A 519 -29.56 -2.67 3.87
C ALA A 519 -28.30 -3.53 4.07
N THR A 520 -27.55 -3.30 5.16
CA THR A 520 -26.36 -4.08 5.50
C THR A 520 -26.68 -5.56 5.71
N LYS A 521 -27.77 -5.90 6.41
CA LYS A 521 -28.19 -7.31 6.58
C LYS A 521 -28.47 -7.97 5.23
N THR A 522 -29.20 -7.28 4.36
CA THR A 522 -29.53 -7.78 3.03
C THR A 522 -28.28 -7.95 2.18
N ASN A 523 -27.32 -7.01 2.26
CA ASN A 523 -26.04 -7.11 1.57
C ASN A 523 -25.21 -8.30 2.07
N VAL A 524 -25.23 -8.60 3.37
CA VAL A 524 -24.57 -9.80 3.92
C VAL A 524 -25.21 -11.09 3.39
N GLU A 525 -26.54 -11.15 3.30
CA GLU A 525 -27.25 -12.28 2.67
C GLU A 525 -26.83 -12.46 1.20
N TYR A 526 -26.77 -11.34 0.47
CA TYR A 526 -26.32 -11.32 -0.92
C TYR A 526 -24.88 -11.82 -1.09
N ILE A 527 -23.92 -11.30 -0.30
CA ILE A 527 -22.51 -11.72 -0.38
C ILE A 527 -22.38 -13.22 -0.11
N LYS A 528 -23.04 -13.74 0.93
CA LYS A 528 -23.08 -15.18 1.22
C LYS A 528 -23.64 -15.99 0.05
N SER A 529 -24.66 -15.47 -0.64
CA SER A 529 -25.23 -16.14 -1.80
C SER A 529 -24.27 -16.16 -3.00
N LEU A 530 -23.47 -15.11 -3.19
CA LEU A 530 -22.42 -15.08 -4.23
C LEU A 530 -21.33 -16.11 -3.97
N GLU A 531 -20.92 -16.28 -2.72
CA GLU A 531 -19.89 -17.25 -2.33
C GLU A 531 -20.39 -18.70 -2.51
N ALA A 532 -21.67 -18.95 -2.21
CA ALA A 532 -22.25 -20.28 -2.23
C ALA A 532 -22.71 -20.75 -3.64
N ASN A 533 -23.01 -19.83 -4.56
CA ASN A 533 -23.69 -20.15 -5.82
C ASN A 533 -22.88 -19.70 -7.06
N LYS A 534 -23.02 -20.43 -8.17
CA LYS A 534 -22.36 -20.11 -9.44
C LYS A 534 -23.19 -19.11 -10.25
N ILE A 535 -22.54 -18.34 -11.13
CA ILE A 535 -23.21 -17.54 -12.16
C ILE A 535 -23.61 -18.49 -13.31
N CYS A 536 -24.90 -18.78 -13.45
CA CYS A 536 -25.45 -19.71 -14.44
C CYS A 536 -25.78 -19.04 -15.78
N HIS A 537 -26.11 -17.74 -15.80
CA HIS A 537 -26.57 -17.04 -17.01
C HIS A 537 -25.67 -15.84 -17.37
N PRO A 538 -24.47 -16.06 -17.94
CA PRO A 538 -23.74 -15.00 -18.60
C PRO A 538 -24.41 -14.71 -19.94
N MET A 539 -25.21 -13.66 -20.05
CA MET A 539 -25.46 -13.09 -21.37
C MET A 539 -24.15 -12.44 -21.83
N LEU A 540 -23.55 -13.01 -22.89
CA LEU A 540 -22.49 -12.39 -23.67
C LEU A 540 -23.02 -11.16 -24.40
#